data_AF-A0A2A4JV84-F1
#
_entry.id   AF-A0A2A4JV84-F1
#
_cell.length_a   1.000
_cell.length_b   1.000
_cell.length_c   1.000
_cell.angle_alpha   90.00
_cell.angle_beta   90.00
_cell.angle_gamma   90.00
#
_symmetry.space_group_name_H-M   'P 1'
#
loop_
_entity.id
_entity.type
_entity.pdbx_description
1 polymer ?
#
loop_
_entity_poly.entity_id
_entity_poly.type
_entity_poly.pdbx_seq_one_letter_code
_entity_poly.pdbx_strand_id
1 'polypeptide(L)'
;MSVVVIAVATESGVPIFSRKRGNNESVQFSTIASLHGINMFSKCHNLSMINTQVDNGAILWKEYCKSVTLIGIATGGLECDLELLLSCVHDAMVFCIGKKDLETLKNIDQIKRDLRQCYPILDYLLESLDPNALSSPLPTLVLDLIQSILCPQSQQLQQALDHYAESVTGRWACLIIHGHLVATSSDFCELDPREARLMLLLAAAQDGAPLRDTPVYLPQMSPNVAFRAVTCKLLADVYILVVCGATPALSQIDEIVLQCWEGYATIIKEAKLGYPRNFPTSLTFEPCVLGNKRRLRKYV
;
A
#
# COMPACT_ATOMS: atom_id res chain seq x y z
N MET A 1 -20.99 -5.91 3.00
CA MET A 1 -19.57 -6.32 3.05
C MET A 1 -18.78 -5.23 3.74
N SER A 2 -18.13 -5.58 4.85
CA SER A 2 -17.39 -4.62 5.67
C SER A 2 -16.19 -5.29 6.32
N VAL A 3 -15.13 -4.52 6.47
CA VAL A 3 -13.91 -4.95 7.13
C VAL A 3 -13.45 -3.86 8.10
N VAL A 4 -13.00 -4.27 9.27
CA VAL A 4 -12.42 -3.39 10.29
C VAL A 4 -11.07 -3.94 10.70
N VAL A 5 -10.07 -3.07 10.78
CA VAL A 5 -8.76 -3.38 11.36
C VAL A 5 -8.53 -2.48 12.56
N ILE A 6 -8.16 -3.10 13.68
CA ILE A 6 -7.92 -2.43 14.96
C ILE A 6 -6.51 -2.78 15.39
N ALA A 7 -5.73 -1.79 15.79
CA ALA A 7 -4.45 -1.99 16.44
C ALA A 7 -4.56 -1.60 17.91
N VAL A 8 -4.11 -2.48 18.81
CA VAL A 8 -4.03 -2.23 20.24
C VAL A 8 -2.63 -2.53 20.76
N ALA A 9 -2.20 -1.83 21.81
CA ALA A 9 -1.01 -2.22 22.55
C ALA A 9 -1.27 -3.54 23.28
N THR A 10 -0.41 -4.53 23.08
CA THR A 10 -0.60 -5.92 23.52
C THR A 10 -0.69 -6.06 25.04
N GLU A 11 0.06 -5.27 25.81
CA GLU A 11 0.08 -5.41 27.27
C GLU A 11 -1.04 -4.61 27.96
N SER A 12 -1.39 -3.45 27.43
CA SER A 12 -2.33 -2.52 28.08
C SER A 12 -3.72 -2.49 27.47
N GLY A 13 -3.90 -3.05 26.27
CA GLY A 13 -5.16 -2.98 25.52
C GLY A 13 -5.50 -1.59 24.98
N VAL A 14 -4.61 -0.60 25.14
CA VAL A 14 -4.84 0.76 24.68
C VAL A 14 -4.95 0.76 23.15
N PRO A 15 -6.06 1.26 22.57
CA PRO A 15 -6.22 1.33 21.12
C PRO A 15 -5.22 2.32 20.54
N ILE A 16 -4.49 1.89 19.51
CA ILE A 16 -3.57 2.69 18.71
C ILE A 16 -4.34 3.33 17.56
N PHE A 17 -5.06 2.52 16.77
CA PHE A 17 -5.97 3.02 15.73
C PHE A 17 -7.10 2.02 15.45
N SER A 18 -8.13 2.50 14.76
CA SER A 18 -9.16 1.68 14.13
C SER A 18 -9.48 2.26 12.76
N ARG A 19 -9.40 1.45 11.71
CA ARG A 19 -9.76 1.79 10.32
C ARG A 19 -10.81 0.80 9.83
N LYS A 20 -11.72 1.26 8.98
CA LYS A 20 -12.82 0.44 8.47
C LYS A 20 -13.14 0.76 7.02
N ARG A 21 -13.74 -0.22 6.35
CA ARG A 21 -14.48 -0.05 5.09
C ARG A 21 -15.88 -0.63 5.22
N GLY A 22 -16.84 0.04 4.58
CA GLY A 22 -18.25 -0.36 4.53
C GLY A 22 -19.11 0.35 5.57
N ASN A 23 -20.39 0.01 5.60
CA ASN A 23 -21.42 0.71 6.38
C ASN A 23 -21.44 0.36 7.88
N ASN A 24 -20.48 -0.39 8.40
CA ASN A 24 -20.42 -0.65 9.84
C ASN A 24 -20.13 0.65 10.60
N GLU A 25 -20.81 0.86 11.73
CA GLU A 25 -20.49 1.95 12.65
C GLU A 25 -19.05 1.83 13.16
N SER A 26 -18.46 2.94 13.62
CA SER A 26 -17.14 2.87 14.26
C SER A 26 -17.21 1.97 15.49
N VAL A 27 -16.25 1.06 15.63
CA VAL A 27 -16.19 0.15 16.77
C VAL A 27 -16.01 0.95 18.05
N GLN A 28 -16.92 0.75 19.01
CA GLN A 28 -16.88 1.45 20.29
C GLN A 28 -15.68 1.01 21.12
N PHE A 29 -15.18 1.91 21.98
CA PHE A 29 -14.06 1.59 22.88
C PHE A 29 -14.36 0.39 23.78
N SER A 30 -15.60 0.25 24.25
CA SER A 30 -16.09 -0.90 25.02
C SER A 30 -15.88 -2.22 24.27
N THR A 31 -16.23 -2.26 22.98
CA THR A 31 -16.02 -3.44 22.13
C THR A 31 -14.53 -3.75 21.93
N ILE A 32 -13.69 -2.74 21.70
CA ILE A 32 -12.23 -2.92 21.59
C ILE A 32 -11.67 -3.53 22.88
N ALA A 33 -12.09 -3.00 24.04
CA ALA A 33 -11.67 -3.50 25.34
C ALA A 33 -12.12 -4.95 25.57
N SER A 34 -13.35 -5.32 25.18
CA SER A 34 -13.82 -6.71 25.25
C SER A 34 -13.03 -7.65 24.33
N LEU A 35 -12.76 -7.26 23.09
CA LEU A 35 -11.96 -8.05 22.14
C LEU A 35 -10.53 -8.26 22.66
N HIS A 36 -9.95 -7.24 23.28
CA HIS A 36 -8.66 -7.36 23.94
C HIS A 36 -8.72 -8.29 25.17
N GLY A 37 -9.76 -8.16 25.99
CA GLY A 37 -9.99 -9.02 27.16
C GLY A 37 -10.11 -10.51 26.80
N ILE A 38 -10.78 -10.84 25.70
CA ILE A 38 -10.86 -12.23 25.19
C ILE A 38 -9.46 -12.77 24.83
N ASN A 39 -8.65 -11.96 24.15
CA ASN A 39 -7.27 -12.33 23.81
C ASN A 39 -6.42 -12.54 25.07
N MET A 40 -6.52 -11.64 26.05
CA MET A 40 -5.79 -11.74 27.32
C MET A 40 -6.23 -12.93 28.17
N PHE A 41 -7.53 -13.22 28.24
CA PHE A 41 -8.05 -14.39 28.92
C PHE A 41 -7.44 -15.68 28.35
N SER A 42 -7.38 -15.80 27.04
CA SER A 42 -6.78 -16.96 26.36
C SER A 42 -5.29 -17.09 26.70
N LYS A 43 -4.55 -15.97 26.71
CA LYS A 43 -3.13 -15.94 27.11
C LYS A 43 -2.91 -16.37 28.55
N CYS A 44 -3.79 -16.00 29.49
CA CYS A 44 -3.71 -16.47 30.88
C CYS A 44 -3.81 -18.00 31.00
N HIS A 45 -4.39 -18.67 30.01
CA HIS A 45 -4.47 -20.12 29.91
C HIS A 45 -3.38 -20.73 29.01
N ASN A 46 -2.36 -19.96 28.62
CA ASN A 46 -1.31 -20.36 27.67
C ASN A 46 -1.86 -20.77 26.29
N LEU A 47 -3.00 -20.18 25.89
CA LEU A 47 -3.62 -20.37 24.57
C LEU A 47 -3.47 -19.09 23.75
N SER A 48 -3.41 -19.24 22.42
CA SER A 48 -3.48 -18.12 21.48
C SER A 48 -4.78 -18.16 20.68
N MET A 49 -5.48 -17.02 20.63
CA MET A 49 -6.63 -16.86 19.76
C MET A 49 -6.13 -16.61 18.34
N ILE A 50 -6.47 -17.53 17.43
CA ILE A 50 -6.08 -17.41 16.02
C ILE A 50 -7.24 -16.79 15.24
N ASN A 51 -8.40 -17.44 15.23
CA ASN A 51 -9.58 -17.00 14.49
C ASN A 51 -10.85 -17.39 15.25
N THR A 52 -11.92 -16.62 15.08
CA THR A 52 -13.27 -16.92 15.58
C THR A 52 -14.28 -16.62 14.50
N GLN A 53 -15.11 -17.62 14.17
CA GLN A 53 -16.23 -17.46 13.25
C GLN A 53 -17.44 -16.91 14.02
N VAL A 54 -18.13 -15.95 13.41
CA VAL A 54 -19.38 -15.38 13.93
C VAL A 54 -20.46 -15.50 12.84
N ASP A 55 -21.73 -15.41 13.23
CA ASP A 55 -22.87 -15.69 12.33
C ASP A 55 -22.84 -14.93 10.99
N ASN A 56 -22.19 -13.76 10.96
CA ASN A 56 -22.09 -12.91 9.77
C ASN A 56 -20.64 -12.56 9.41
N GLY A 57 -19.63 -13.37 9.78
CA GLY A 57 -18.24 -13.02 9.52
C GLY A 57 -17.18 -13.80 10.28
N ALA A 58 -15.96 -13.25 10.32
CA ALA A 58 -14.82 -13.80 11.03
C ALA A 58 -14.02 -12.71 11.75
N ILE A 59 -13.40 -13.08 12.87
CA ILE A 59 -12.53 -12.23 13.67
C ILE A 59 -11.18 -12.92 13.84
N LEU A 60 -10.09 -12.23 13.51
CA LEU A 60 -8.72 -12.75 13.60
C LEU A 60 -7.89 -11.84 14.50
N TRP A 61 -7.12 -12.44 15.41
CA TRP A 61 -6.15 -11.74 16.26
C TRP A 61 -4.75 -12.17 15.85
N LYS A 62 -3.85 -11.20 15.67
CA LYS A 62 -2.45 -11.50 15.38
C LYS A 62 -1.53 -10.52 16.09
N GLU A 63 -0.62 -11.08 16.87
CA GLU A 63 0.36 -10.32 17.63
C GLU A 63 1.63 -10.12 16.81
N TYR A 64 2.13 -8.89 16.81
CA TYR A 64 3.33 -8.47 16.12
C TYR A 64 4.28 -7.78 17.09
N CYS A 65 5.58 -8.04 16.93
CA CYS A 65 6.64 -7.41 17.71
C CYS A 65 6.50 -7.56 19.24
N LYS A 66 5.62 -8.48 19.71
CA LYS A 66 5.18 -8.67 21.11
C LYS A 66 4.52 -7.45 21.77
N SER A 67 4.38 -6.36 21.03
CA SER A 67 3.99 -5.06 21.56
C SER A 67 2.66 -4.59 20.98
N VAL A 68 2.33 -5.00 19.75
CA VAL A 68 1.09 -4.63 19.05
C VAL A 68 0.27 -5.88 18.75
N THR A 69 -1.02 -5.84 19.05
CA THR A 69 -1.98 -6.84 18.58
C THR A 69 -2.86 -6.18 17.53
N LEU A 70 -2.88 -6.75 16.31
CA LEU A 70 -3.82 -6.41 15.27
C LEU A 70 -5.04 -7.32 15.35
N ILE A 71 -6.21 -6.74 15.18
CA ILE A 71 -7.50 -7.43 15.20
C ILE A 71 -8.21 -7.10 13.89
N GLY A 72 -8.48 -8.12 13.08
CA GLY A 72 -9.21 -8.01 11.83
C GLY A 72 -10.62 -8.56 11.99
N ILE A 73 -11.63 -7.82 11.54
CA ILE A 73 -13.04 -8.22 11.59
C ILE A 73 -13.59 -8.10 10.17
N ALA A 74 -13.95 -9.22 9.54
CA ALA A 74 -14.64 -9.24 8.26
C ALA A 74 -16.10 -9.64 8.47
N THR A 75 -17.05 -8.90 7.88
CA THR A 75 -18.49 -9.12 8.05
C THR A 75 -19.30 -8.91 6.77
N GLY A 76 -20.51 -9.45 6.72
CA GLY A 76 -21.45 -9.26 5.62
C GLY A 76 -21.03 -9.98 4.35
N GLY A 77 -20.54 -11.22 4.49
CA GLY A 77 -20.17 -12.11 3.39
C GLY A 77 -18.93 -11.71 2.59
N LEU A 78 -18.07 -10.84 3.14
CA LEU A 78 -16.80 -10.48 2.48
C LEU A 78 -15.81 -11.64 2.58
N GLU A 79 -15.45 -12.23 1.44
CA GLU A 79 -14.32 -13.15 1.35
C GLU A 79 -13.02 -12.34 1.37
N CYS A 80 -12.33 -12.36 2.50
CA CYS A 80 -11.07 -11.65 2.70
C CYS A 80 -10.12 -12.53 3.50
N ASP A 81 -8.89 -12.66 3.02
CA ASP A 81 -7.80 -13.22 3.81
C ASP A 81 -7.39 -12.20 4.87
N LEU A 82 -8.01 -12.30 6.04
CA LEU A 82 -7.73 -11.43 7.18
C LEU A 82 -6.28 -11.56 7.65
N GLU A 83 -5.68 -12.75 7.56
CA GLU A 83 -4.30 -12.94 8.01
C GLU A 83 -3.33 -12.18 7.10
N LEU A 84 -3.53 -12.28 5.79
CA LEU A 84 -2.76 -11.53 4.81
C LEU A 84 -2.99 -10.01 4.98
N LEU A 85 -4.24 -9.58 5.15
CA LEU A 85 -4.57 -8.17 5.39
C LEU A 85 -3.83 -7.63 6.62
N LEU A 86 -3.89 -8.33 7.76
CA LEU A 86 -3.19 -7.90 8.97
C LEU A 86 -1.68 -7.86 8.77
N SER A 87 -1.11 -8.80 8.01
CA SER A 87 0.30 -8.76 7.63
C SER A 87 0.62 -7.50 6.82
N CYS A 88 -0.21 -7.15 5.83
CA CYS A 88 -0.01 -5.96 5.02
C CYS A 88 -0.13 -4.67 5.83
N VAL A 89 -1.06 -4.62 6.78
CA VAL A 89 -1.22 -3.49 7.71
C VAL A 89 0.01 -3.37 8.61
N HIS A 90 0.52 -4.47 9.15
CA HIS A 90 1.75 -4.46 9.93
C HIS A 90 2.95 -3.96 9.10
N ASP A 91 3.10 -4.47 7.86
CA ASP A 91 4.16 -4.04 6.96
C ASP A 91 4.05 -2.53 6.66
N ALA A 92 2.83 -2.00 6.47
CA ALA A 92 2.59 -0.57 6.30
C ALA A 92 2.93 0.26 7.57
N MET A 93 2.67 -0.28 8.76
CA MET A 93 3.07 0.36 10.02
C MET A 93 4.59 0.44 10.13
N VAL A 94 5.30 -0.67 9.89
CA VAL A 94 6.77 -0.71 9.89
C VAL A 94 7.31 0.25 8.84
N PHE A 95 6.74 0.25 7.64
CA PHE A 95 7.13 1.13 6.55
C PHE A 95 7.09 2.62 6.91
N CYS A 96 6.11 3.04 7.71
CA CYS A 96 5.94 4.45 8.07
C CYS A 96 6.78 4.89 9.27
N ILE A 97 6.95 4.05 10.29
CA ILE A 97 7.55 4.46 11.57
C ILE A 97 8.72 3.58 12.04
N GLY A 98 9.03 2.51 11.32
CA GLY A 98 10.10 1.58 11.65
C GLY A 98 9.70 0.52 12.68
N LYS A 99 10.39 -0.62 12.62
CA LYS A 99 10.12 -1.78 13.48
C LYS A 99 10.52 -1.54 14.93
N LYS A 100 11.64 -0.86 15.17
CA LYS A 100 12.15 -0.58 16.52
C LYS A 100 11.18 0.24 17.38
N ASP A 101 10.52 1.23 16.78
CA ASP A 101 9.55 2.07 17.50
C ASP A 101 8.27 1.30 17.80
N LEU A 102 7.86 0.41 16.87
CA LEU A 102 6.77 -0.54 17.10
C LEU A 102 7.09 -1.59 18.17
N GLU A 103 8.32 -2.11 18.25
CA GLU A 103 8.71 -3.10 19.28
C GLU A 103 8.72 -2.50 20.68
N THR A 104 9.18 -1.25 20.82
CA THR A 104 9.37 -0.66 22.15
C THR A 104 8.12 -0.01 22.72
N LEU A 105 7.23 0.55 21.88
CA LEU A 105 5.99 1.27 22.26
C LEU A 105 6.11 2.19 23.50
N LYS A 106 7.27 2.84 23.71
CA LYS A 106 7.52 3.62 24.94
C LYS A 106 6.52 4.75 25.15
N ASN A 107 6.03 5.36 24.07
CA ASN A 107 5.04 6.43 24.12
C ASN A 107 3.94 6.16 23.09
N ILE A 108 2.82 5.60 23.55
CA ILE A 108 1.69 5.24 22.70
C ILE A 108 1.09 6.48 22.00
N ASP A 109 1.04 7.63 22.66
CA ASP A 109 0.50 8.86 22.06
C ASP A 109 1.37 9.41 20.95
N GLN A 110 2.70 9.23 21.05
CA GLN A 110 3.62 9.56 19.98
C GLN A 110 3.44 8.61 18.79
N ILE A 111 3.42 7.30 19.04
CA ILE A 111 3.18 6.26 18.01
C ILE A 111 1.86 6.51 17.27
N LYS A 112 0.80 6.88 17.99
CA LYS A 112 -0.49 7.26 17.41
C LYS A 112 -0.37 8.43 16.44
N ARG A 113 0.42 9.46 16.78
CA ARG A 113 0.64 10.64 15.92
C ARG A 113 1.44 10.26 14.69
N ASP A 114 2.52 9.51 14.87
CA ASP A 114 3.42 9.13 13.78
C ASP A 114 2.72 8.20 12.79
N LEU A 115 1.87 7.27 13.27
CA LEU A 115 1.06 6.40 12.42
C LEU A 115 -0.04 7.12 11.63
N ARG A 116 -0.36 8.39 11.91
CA ARG A 116 -1.36 9.13 11.10
C ARG A 116 -0.95 9.23 9.64
N GLN A 117 0.35 9.29 9.35
CA GLN A 117 0.86 9.30 7.97
C GLN A 117 0.62 7.97 7.24
N CYS A 118 0.42 6.88 7.99
CA CYS A 118 0.08 5.57 7.45
C CYS A 118 -1.40 5.45 7.06
N TYR A 119 -2.29 6.28 7.64
CA TYR A 119 -3.73 6.12 7.47
C TYR A 119 -4.19 6.15 6.01
N PRO A 120 -3.71 7.07 5.15
CA PRO A 120 -4.02 7.02 3.74
C PRO A 120 -3.66 5.65 3.12
N ILE A 121 -2.44 5.14 3.36
CA ILE A 121 -2.01 3.81 2.87
C ILE A 121 -2.96 2.69 3.36
N LEU A 122 -3.36 2.74 4.63
CA LEU A 122 -4.32 1.77 5.19
C LEU A 122 -5.69 1.87 4.52
N ASP A 123 -6.14 3.08 4.19
CA ASP A 123 -7.42 3.28 3.51
C ASP A 123 -7.38 2.70 2.10
N TYR A 124 -6.32 2.96 1.33
CA TYR A 124 -6.12 2.33 0.01
C TYR A 124 -6.10 0.80 0.10
N LEU A 125 -5.42 0.23 1.11
CA LEU A 125 -5.41 -1.23 1.34
C LEU A 125 -6.80 -1.79 1.66
N LEU A 126 -7.63 -1.05 2.41
CA LEU A 126 -8.98 -1.49 2.73
C LEU A 126 -9.92 -1.33 1.53
N GLU A 127 -9.80 -0.25 0.78
CA GLU A 127 -10.56 0.05 -0.44
C GLU A 127 -10.29 -0.97 -1.56
N SER A 128 -9.05 -1.49 -1.66
CA SER A 128 -8.73 -2.53 -2.65
C SER A 128 -9.44 -3.86 -2.42
N LEU A 129 -10.03 -4.07 -1.23
CA LEU A 129 -10.84 -5.24 -0.90
C LEU A 129 -12.28 -5.16 -1.42
N ASP A 130 -12.65 -4.10 -2.13
CA ASP A 130 -13.99 -3.99 -2.73
C ASP A 130 -14.04 -4.74 -4.08
N PRO A 131 -14.82 -5.84 -4.19
CA PRO A 131 -14.98 -6.52 -5.47
C PRO A 131 -15.66 -5.65 -6.55
N ASN A 132 -16.37 -4.58 -6.14
CA ASN A 132 -16.95 -3.60 -7.06
C ASN A 132 -15.98 -2.48 -7.45
N ALA A 133 -14.77 -2.42 -6.87
CA ALA A 133 -13.74 -1.43 -7.23
C ALA A 133 -13.10 -1.68 -8.61
N LEU A 134 -13.55 -2.66 -9.39
CA LEU A 134 -13.17 -2.81 -10.80
C LEU A 134 -13.50 -1.57 -11.66
N SER A 135 -14.38 -0.67 -11.17
CA SER A 135 -14.66 0.64 -11.77
C SER A 135 -14.05 1.82 -11.00
N SER A 136 -13.23 1.56 -9.97
CA SER A 136 -12.55 2.59 -9.19
C SER A 136 -11.21 2.96 -9.87
N PRO A 137 -10.83 4.24 -9.93
CA PRO A 137 -9.51 4.66 -10.42
C PRO A 137 -8.35 4.22 -9.50
N LEU A 138 -8.68 3.61 -8.35
CA LEU A 138 -7.73 3.10 -7.38
C LEU A 138 -7.11 1.78 -7.89
N PRO A 139 -5.81 1.55 -7.68
CA PRO A 139 -5.16 0.32 -8.10
C PRO A 139 -5.87 -0.88 -7.45
N THR A 140 -6.28 -1.86 -8.25
CA THR A 140 -6.88 -3.09 -7.73
C THR A 140 -5.74 -3.94 -7.18
N LEU A 141 -5.26 -3.57 -5.99
CA LEU A 141 -4.24 -4.32 -5.28
C LEU A 141 -4.90 -5.59 -4.75
N VAL A 142 -4.84 -6.66 -5.54
CA VAL A 142 -4.78 -8.01 -4.98
C VAL A 142 -3.62 -7.94 -4.00
N LEU A 143 -3.88 -8.20 -2.72
CA LEU A 143 -2.95 -7.87 -1.63
C LEU A 143 -1.50 -8.32 -1.92
N ASP A 144 -1.26 -9.39 -2.66
CA ASP A 144 0.09 -9.88 -2.98
C ASP A 144 0.67 -9.50 -4.36
N LEU A 145 0.00 -8.67 -5.18
CA LEU A 145 0.43 -8.39 -6.55
C LEU A 145 0.61 -6.90 -6.85
N ILE A 146 1.64 -6.61 -7.65
CA ILE A 146 1.87 -5.31 -8.26
C ILE A 146 1.29 -5.33 -9.67
N GLN A 147 0.41 -4.38 -9.98
CA GLN A 147 -0.13 -4.24 -11.33
C GLN A 147 0.77 -3.34 -12.17
N SER A 148 1.00 -3.72 -13.42
CA SER A 148 1.79 -2.93 -14.37
C SER A 148 0.98 -2.58 -15.63
N ILE A 149 1.36 -1.50 -16.31
CA ILE A 149 0.82 -1.11 -17.61
C ILE A 149 1.85 -1.44 -18.67
N LEU A 150 1.50 -2.32 -19.60
CA LEU A 150 2.27 -2.52 -20.82
C LEU A 150 1.86 -1.46 -21.84
N CYS A 151 2.78 -0.56 -22.19
CA CYS A 151 2.60 0.46 -23.20
C CYS A 151 3.73 0.41 -24.25
N PRO A 152 3.48 0.81 -25.52
CA PRO A 152 4.51 0.88 -26.55
C PRO A 152 5.66 1.83 -26.20
N GLN A 153 5.38 2.86 -25.41
CA GLN A 153 6.31 3.89 -24.97
C GLN A 153 7.22 3.44 -23.82
N SER A 154 7.14 2.18 -23.38
CA SER A 154 7.85 1.68 -22.19
C SER A 154 9.35 1.91 -22.24
N GLN A 155 10.00 1.71 -23.40
CA GLN A 155 11.45 1.92 -23.54
C GLN A 155 11.86 3.38 -23.36
N GLN A 156 11.07 4.33 -23.89
CA GLN A 156 11.36 5.76 -23.75
C GLN A 156 11.16 6.23 -22.30
N LEU A 157 10.08 5.77 -21.66
CA LEU A 157 9.81 6.07 -20.26
C LEU A 157 10.85 5.44 -19.32
N GLN A 158 11.34 4.24 -19.66
CA GLN A 158 12.42 3.58 -18.94
C GLN A 158 13.73 4.39 -19.02
N GLN A 159 14.12 4.83 -20.23
CA GLN A 159 15.32 5.68 -20.40
C GLN A 159 15.22 6.99 -19.62
N ALA A 160 14.04 7.63 -19.63
CA ALA A 160 13.79 8.84 -18.85
C ALA A 160 13.92 8.59 -17.34
N LEU A 161 13.39 7.46 -16.87
CA LEU A 161 13.45 7.07 -15.46
C LEU A 161 14.88 6.76 -15.02
N ASP A 162 15.65 6.03 -15.83
CA ASP A 162 17.04 5.70 -15.53
C ASP A 162 17.91 6.96 -15.46
N HIS A 163 17.75 7.87 -16.43
CA HIS A 163 18.45 9.16 -16.41
C HIS A 163 18.08 10.01 -15.19
N TYR A 164 16.80 10.02 -14.81
CA TYR A 164 16.33 10.71 -13.62
C TYR A 164 16.91 10.10 -12.34
N ALA A 165 16.90 8.76 -12.22
CA ALA A 165 17.44 8.04 -11.07
C ALA A 165 18.94 8.29 -10.90
N GLU A 166 19.71 8.27 -11.98
CA GLU A 166 21.14 8.62 -11.97
C GLU A 166 21.37 10.06 -11.50
N SER A 167 20.58 11.01 -12.02
CA SER A 167 20.70 12.45 -11.69
C SER A 167 20.44 12.76 -10.21
N VAL A 168 19.55 12.00 -9.57
CA VAL A 168 19.23 12.14 -8.14
C VAL A 168 19.97 11.14 -7.25
N THR A 169 20.94 10.41 -7.81
CA THR A 169 21.67 9.31 -7.14
C THR A 169 20.72 8.34 -6.41
N GLY A 170 19.57 8.08 -7.02
CA GLY A 170 18.52 7.21 -6.52
C GLY A 170 18.77 5.76 -6.89
N ARG A 171 18.54 4.85 -5.93
CA ARG A 171 18.73 3.40 -6.15
C ARG A 171 17.46 2.74 -6.68
N TRP A 172 16.36 2.91 -5.96
CA TRP A 172 15.06 2.36 -6.34
C TRP A 172 14.17 3.47 -6.86
N ALA A 173 13.87 3.45 -8.15
CA ALA A 173 13.00 4.41 -8.78
C ALA A 173 11.88 3.70 -9.54
N CYS A 174 10.69 4.29 -9.56
CA CYS A 174 9.58 3.79 -10.35
C CYS A 174 8.68 4.92 -10.88
N LEU A 175 8.13 4.70 -12.07
CA LEU A 175 7.10 5.53 -12.68
C LEU A 175 5.75 4.83 -12.53
N ILE A 176 4.78 5.56 -11.99
CA ILE A 176 3.46 5.06 -11.63
C ILE A 176 2.39 5.87 -12.36
N ILE A 177 1.48 5.20 -13.05
CA ILE A 177 0.33 5.79 -13.73
C ILE A 177 -0.95 5.10 -13.23
N HIS A 178 -1.91 5.86 -12.71
CA HIS A 178 -3.17 5.33 -12.14
C HIS A 178 -2.93 4.23 -11.08
N GLY A 179 -1.86 4.37 -10.27
CA GLY A 179 -1.47 3.37 -9.27
C GLY A 179 -0.83 2.08 -9.83
N HIS A 180 -0.54 2.04 -11.13
CA HIS A 180 0.10 0.91 -11.80
C HIS A 180 1.54 1.25 -12.19
N LEU A 181 2.41 0.26 -12.14
CA LEU A 181 3.82 0.37 -12.50
C LEU A 181 4.01 0.45 -14.01
N VAL A 182 4.79 1.41 -14.50
CA VAL A 182 5.05 1.58 -15.94
C VAL A 182 6.52 1.36 -16.29
N ALA A 183 7.41 1.87 -15.45
CA ALA A 183 8.86 1.73 -15.59
C ALA A 183 9.50 1.64 -14.21
N THR A 184 10.66 1.00 -14.11
CA THR A 184 11.41 0.80 -12.86
C THR A 184 12.90 0.85 -13.10
N SER A 185 13.68 1.38 -12.15
CA SER A 185 15.14 1.23 -12.21
C SER A 185 15.55 -0.25 -12.20
N SER A 186 16.76 -0.55 -12.69
CA SER A 186 17.31 -1.92 -12.71
C SER A 186 17.25 -2.59 -11.33
N ASP A 187 17.60 -1.84 -10.29
CA ASP A 187 17.74 -2.36 -8.93
C ASP A 187 16.40 -2.49 -8.22
N PHE A 188 15.30 -1.96 -8.80
CA PHE A 188 13.96 -2.07 -8.23
C PHE A 188 13.50 -3.53 -8.13
N CYS A 189 14.00 -4.42 -8.99
CA CYS A 189 13.70 -5.84 -8.93
C CYS A 189 14.35 -6.55 -7.72
N GLU A 190 15.31 -5.92 -7.04
CA GLU A 190 15.91 -6.42 -5.80
C GLU A 190 14.98 -6.24 -4.58
N LEU A 191 14.01 -5.32 -4.66
CA LEU A 191 13.06 -5.06 -3.58
C LEU A 191 12.10 -6.24 -3.40
N ASP A 192 11.75 -6.52 -2.14
CA ASP A 192 10.68 -7.47 -1.87
C ASP A 192 9.35 -6.96 -2.45
N PRO A 193 8.53 -7.82 -3.09
CA PRO A 193 7.26 -7.41 -3.68
C PRO A 193 6.34 -6.65 -2.72
N ARG A 194 6.37 -6.96 -1.41
CA ARG A 194 5.56 -6.28 -0.39
C ARG A 194 6.04 -4.85 -0.19
N GLU A 195 7.34 -4.61 -0.26
CA GLU A 195 7.96 -3.29 -0.11
C GLU A 195 7.75 -2.43 -1.35
N ALA A 196 7.96 -3.01 -2.53
CA ALA A 196 7.67 -2.35 -3.80
C ALA A 196 6.19 -1.91 -3.86
N ARG A 197 5.26 -2.76 -3.41
CA ARG A 197 3.84 -2.40 -3.29
C ARG A 197 3.60 -1.24 -2.32
N LEU A 198 4.29 -1.21 -1.18
CA LEU A 198 4.17 -0.10 -0.22
C LEU A 198 4.66 1.23 -0.82
N MET A 199 5.68 1.20 -1.68
CA MET A 199 6.10 2.38 -2.45
C MET A 199 4.99 2.87 -3.39
N LEU A 200 4.34 1.95 -4.11
CA LEU A 200 3.21 2.32 -4.98
C LEU A 200 2.05 2.92 -4.18
N LEU A 201 1.73 2.34 -3.03
CA LEU A 201 0.72 2.85 -2.11
C LEU A 201 1.08 4.24 -1.57
N LEU A 202 2.35 4.48 -1.23
CA LEU A 202 2.82 5.80 -0.79
C LEU A 202 2.62 6.85 -1.89
N ALA A 203 2.89 6.51 -3.15
CA ALA A 203 2.68 7.42 -4.27
C ALA A 203 1.19 7.64 -4.59
N ALA A 204 0.36 6.60 -4.47
CA ALA A 204 -1.08 6.71 -4.64
C ALA A 204 -1.73 7.54 -3.54
N ALA A 205 -1.24 7.42 -2.30
CA ALA A 205 -1.80 8.04 -1.11
C ALA A 205 -1.44 9.53 -0.93
N GLN A 206 -0.91 10.17 -1.97
CA GLN A 206 -0.58 11.59 -1.96
C GLN A 206 -1.82 12.48 -2.02
N ASP A 207 -1.81 13.58 -1.28
CA ASP A 207 -2.88 14.58 -1.18
C ASP A 207 -2.83 15.64 -2.31
N GLY A 208 -2.15 15.32 -3.40
CA GLY A 208 -2.03 16.16 -4.58
C GLY A 208 -0.86 17.16 -4.56
N ALA A 209 -0.06 17.18 -3.49
CA ALA A 209 1.20 17.93 -3.47
C ALA A 209 2.13 17.52 -4.63
N PRO A 210 2.84 18.49 -5.25
CA PRO A 210 3.69 18.21 -6.40
C PRO A 210 4.94 17.42 -6.04
N LEU A 211 5.47 17.64 -4.84
CA LEU A 211 6.72 17.05 -4.39
C LEU A 211 6.65 16.77 -2.89
N ARG A 212 7.06 15.58 -2.48
CA ARG A 212 7.05 15.18 -1.08
C ARG A 212 8.29 14.37 -0.73
N ASP A 213 8.87 14.71 0.41
CA ASP A 213 9.96 13.99 1.05
C ASP A 213 9.40 13.19 2.23
N THR A 214 9.59 11.88 2.26
CA THR A 214 9.04 11.00 3.31
C THR A 214 10.06 9.96 3.73
N PRO A 215 10.39 9.86 5.03
CA PRO A 215 11.18 8.76 5.53
C PRO A 215 10.35 7.47 5.47
N VAL A 216 10.93 6.42 4.90
CA VAL A 216 10.31 5.10 4.75
C VAL A 216 11.26 4.02 5.23
N TYR A 217 10.72 2.97 5.82
CA TYR A 217 11.48 1.80 6.22
C TYR A 217 11.12 0.64 5.30
N LEU A 218 12.00 -0.34 5.18
CA LEU A 218 11.80 -1.51 4.32
C LEU A 218 11.52 -2.72 5.22
N PRO A 219 10.24 -3.14 5.43
CA PRO A 219 9.86 -4.17 6.39
C PRO A 219 10.66 -5.48 6.36
N GLN A 220 11.11 -5.90 5.18
CA GLN A 220 11.89 -7.11 4.96
C GLN A 220 13.39 -6.79 4.90
N MET A 221 13.78 -5.84 4.05
CA MET A 221 15.19 -5.62 3.73
C MET A 221 15.92 -4.85 4.84
N SER A 222 15.29 -3.81 5.39
CA SER A 222 15.91 -2.95 6.39
C SER A 222 14.84 -2.23 7.24
N PRO A 223 14.24 -2.95 8.20
CA PRO A 223 13.08 -2.46 8.96
C PRO A 223 13.43 -1.43 10.05
N ASN A 224 14.72 -1.23 10.33
CA ASN A 224 15.22 -0.38 11.42
C ASN A 224 15.94 0.88 10.93
N VAL A 225 16.22 0.99 9.63
CA VAL A 225 16.91 2.14 9.04
C VAL A 225 15.94 2.84 8.10
N ALA A 226 15.76 4.14 8.31
CA ALA A 226 14.95 4.97 7.43
C ALA A 226 15.71 5.25 6.13
N PHE A 227 15.03 5.09 5.02
CA PHE A 227 15.41 5.58 3.70
C PHE A 227 14.60 6.82 3.37
N ARG A 228 15.16 7.68 2.54
CA ARG A 228 14.46 8.86 2.07
C ARG A 228 13.76 8.54 0.76
N ALA A 229 12.43 8.48 0.79
CA ALA A 229 11.62 8.35 -0.42
C ALA A 229 11.09 9.72 -0.82
N VAL A 230 11.34 10.08 -2.07
CA VAL A 230 10.83 11.31 -2.68
C VAL A 230 9.80 10.94 -3.73
N THR A 231 8.59 11.50 -3.58
CA THR A 231 7.50 11.32 -4.54
C THR A 231 7.25 12.62 -5.27
N CYS A 232 7.26 12.57 -6.60
CA CYS A 232 7.07 13.72 -7.50
C CYS A 232 5.85 13.47 -8.37
N LYS A 233 4.88 14.39 -8.36
CA LYS A 233 3.70 14.35 -9.22
C LYS A 233 4.00 15.07 -10.53
N LEU A 234 4.00 14.32 -11.62
CA LEU A 234 4.22 14.88 -12.96
C LEU A 234 2.94 15.43 -13.58
N LEU A 235 1.87 14.64 -13.51
CA LEU A 235 0.55 14.94 -14.07
C LEU A 235 -0.53 14.39 -13.12
N ALA A 236 -1.80 14.68 -13.40
CA ALA A 236 -2.89 14.01 -12.70
C ALA A 236 -2.73 12.48 -12.80
N ASP A 237 -2.74 11.78 -11.67
CA ASP A 237 -2.56 10.33 -11.55
C ASP A 237 -1.23 9.78 -12.07
N VAL A 238 -0.21 10.62 -12.25
CA VAL A 238 1.14 10.20 -12.65
C VAL A 238 2.16 10.66 -11.63
N TYR A 239 2.88 9.70 -11.07
CA TYR A 239 3.84 9.91 -10.01
C TYR A 239 5.16 9.21 -10.34
N ILE A 240 6.26 9.86 -10.00
CA ILE A 240 7.56 9.20 -9.86
C ILE A 240 7.82 9.04 -8.38
N LEU A 241 8.32 7.87 -8.00
CA LEU A 241 8.89 7.66 -6.67
C LEU A 241 10.34 7.26 -6.84
N VAL A 242 11.22 7.86 -6.03
CA VAL A 242 12.63 7.51 -5.97
C VAL A 242 13.10 7.44 -4.53
N VAL A 243 13.87 6.41 -4.21
CA VAL A 243 14.59 6.29 -2.94
C VAL A 243 16.03 6.74 -3.15
N CYS A 244 16.40 7.84 -2.52
CA CYS A 244 17.71 8.47 -2.67
C CYS A 244 18.38 8.73 -1.32
N GLY A 245 19.65 9.16 -1.36
CA GLY A 245 20.38 9.55 -0.17
C GLY A 245 19.98 10.92 0.39
N ALA A 246 20.77 11.41 1.35
CA ALA A 246 20.59 12.75 1.93
C ALA A 246 20.77 13.88 0.90
N THR A 247 21.53 13.61 -0.16
CA THR A 247 21.73 14.47 -1.33
C THR A 247 21.11 13.81 -2.56
N PRO A 248 20.48 14.54 -3.48
CA PRO A 248 20.37 16.02 -3.55
C PRO A 248 19.22 16.60 -2.69
N ALA A 249 19.26 17.91 -2.41
CA ALA A 249 18.23 18.59 -1.62
C ALA A 249 16.87 18.59 -2.35
N LEU A 250 15.76 18.71 -1.61
CA LEU A 250 14.41 18.63 -2.20
C LEU A 250 14.18 19.66 -3.33
N SER A 251 14.70 20.88 -3.18
CA SER A 251 14.61 21.92 -4.23
C SER A 251 15.38 21.55 -5.50
N GLN A 252 16.52 20.89 -5.37
CA GLN A 252 17.30 20.41 -6.51
C GLN A 252 16.58 19.26 -7.23
N ILE A 253 15.90 18.39 -6.46
CA ILE A 253 15.09 17.33 -7.06
C ILE A 253 13.96 17.93 -7.91
N ASP A 254 13.31 18.99 -7.44
CA ASP A 254 12.25 19.67 -8.22
C ASP A 254 12.77 20.18 -9.57
N GLU A 255 13.94 20.83 -9.58
CA GLU A 255 14.60 21.28 -10.81
C GLU A 255 14.98 20.12 -11.74
N ILE A 256 15.53 19.03 -11.19
CA ILE A 256 15.91 17.83 -11.95
C ILE A 256 14.66 17.15 -12.54
N VAL A 257 13.56 17.07 -11.80
CA VAL A 257 12.29 16.50 -12.30
C VAL A 257 11.83 17.27 -13.53
N LEU A 258 11.83 18.61 -13.47
CA LEU A 258 11.45 19.43 -14.61
C LEU A 258 12.37 19.19 -15.81
N GLN A 259 13.68 19.21 -15.61
CA GLN A 259 14.67 18.98 -16.67
C GLN A 259 14.55 17.61 -17.33
N CYS A 260 14.35 16.55 -16.54
CA CYS A 260 14.29 15.18 -17.07
C CYS A 260 12.94 14.87 -17.75
N TRP A 261 11.83 15.44 -17.26
CA TRP A 261 10.48 14.98 -17.64
C TRP A 261 9.68 15.96 -18.50
N GLU A 262 10.08 17.22 -18.65
CA GLU A 262 9.38 18.21 -19.46
C GLU A 262 9.17 17.74 -20.92
N GLY A 263 10.21 17.12 -21.52
CA GLY A 263 10.15 16.58 -22.87
C GLY A 263 9.28 15.33 -23.05
N TYR A 264 8.88 14.67 -21.96
CA TYR A 264 8.14 13.40 -21.99
C TYR A 264 6.64 13.56 -21.73
N ALA A 265 6.13 14.79 -21.54
CA ALA A 265 4.74 15.03 -21.19
C ALA A 265 3.72 14.45 -22.20
N THR A 266 4.02 14.49 -23.49
CA THR A 266 3.18 13.89 -24.55
C THR A 266 3.18 12.37 -24.49
N ILE A 267 4.37 11.77 -24.32
CA ILE A 267 4.59 10.33 -24.20
C ILE A 267 3.84 9.77 -22.98
N ILE A 268 3.90 10.48 -21.84
CA ILE A 268 3.15 10.10 -20.63
C ILE A 268 1.64 10.15 -20.89
N LYS A 269 1.13 11.20 -21.56
CA LYS A 269 -0.29 11.30 -21.91
C LYS A 269 -0.74 10.15 -22.81
N GLU A 270 0.09 9.69 -23.74
CA GLU A 270 -0.20 8.51 -24.55
C GLU A 270 -0.19 7.23 -23.71
N ALA A 271 0.79 7.05 -22.83
CA ALA A 271 0.88 5.90 -21.94
C ALA A 271 -0.35 5.80 -21.01
N LYS A 272 -0.89 6.94 -20.55
CA LYS A 272 -2.14 6.99 -19.77
C LYS A 272 -3.34 6.38 -20.50
N LEU A 273 -3.40 6.45 -21.83
CA LEU A 273 -4.49 5.86 -22.63
C LEU A 273 -4.49 4.32 -22.59
N GLY A 274 -3.41 3.70 -22.10
CA GLY A 274 -3.35 2.26 -21.84
C GLY A 274 -4.27 1.81 -20.72
N TYR A 275 -4.58 2.67 -19.75
CA TYR A 275 -5.52 2.38 -18.67
C TYR A 275 -6.98 2.52 -19.15
N PRO A 276 -7.93 1.66 -18.72
CA PRO A 276 -7.80 0.56 -17.75
C PRO A 276 -7.42 -0.79 -18.37
N ARG A 277 -7.13 -0.84 -19.68
CA ARG A 277 -6.82 -2.11 -20.37
C ARG A 277 -5.48 -2.68 -19.92
N ASN A 278 -4.53 -1.82 -19.53
CA ASN A 278 -3.16 -2.14 -19.10
C ASN A 278 -2.31 -2.89 -20.16
N PHE A 279 -2.82 -3.01 -21.39
CA PHE A 279 -2.15 -3.63 -22.54
C PHE A 279 -2.43 -2.81 -23.80
N PRO A 280 -1.50 -2.75 -24.76
CA PRO A 280 -1.72 -2.02 -25.99
C PRO A 280 -2.85 -2.66 -26.82
N THR A 281 -3.55 -1.84 -27.60
CA THR A 281 -4.65 -2.30 -28.46
C THR A 281 -4.17 -3.25 -29.57
N SER A 282 -2.89 -3.15 -29.95
CA SER A 282 -2.22 -4.04 -30.91
C SER A 282 -2.00 -5.46 -30.39
N LEU A 283 -2.03 -5.68 -29.06
CA LEU A 283 -1.86 -7.01 -28.49
C LEU A 283 -3.17 -7.80 -28.61
N THR A 284 -3.15 -8.82 -29.47
CA THR A 284 -4.24 -9.79 -29.60
C THR A 284 -3.91 -10.98 -28.72
N PHE A 285 -4.79 -11.27 -27.76
CA PHE A 285 -4.65 -12.47 -26.94
C PHE A 285 -5.37 -13.62 -27.62
N GLU A 286 -4.76 -14.80 -27.65
CA GLU A 286 -5.51 -16.00 -28.01
C GLU A 286 -6.66 -16.19 -27.01
N PRO A 287 -7.88 -16.51 -27.50
CA PRO A 287 -9.06 -16.67 -26.64
C PRO A 287 -8.90 -17.68 -25.50
N CYS A 288 -7.93 -18.60 -25.62
CA CYS A 288 -7.64 -19.66 -24.66
C CYS A 288 -6.72 -19.22 -23.51
N VAL A 289 -5.97 -18.11 -23.65
CA VAL A 289 -4.94 -17.69 -22.68
C VAL A 289 -5.52 -16.82 -21.56
N LEU A 290 -6.58 -16.06 -21.84
CA LEU A 290 -7.33 -15.31 -20.82
C LEU A 290 -8.66 -16.02 -20.57
N GLY A 291 -8.77 -16.71 -19.43
CA GLY A 291 -9.99 -17.41 -19.02
C GLY A 291 -11.25 -16.56 -19.22
N ASN A 292 -12.04 -16.94 -20.24
CA ASN A 292 -13.44 -16.56 -20.49
C ASN A 292 -13.86 -15.13 -20.11
N LYS A 293 -13.67 -14.17 -21.03
CA LYS A 293 -14.50 -12.93 -21.13
C LYS A 293 -16.00 -13.19 -21.44
N ARG A 294 -16.52 -14.42 -21.25
CA ARG A 294 -17.86 -14.85 -21.70
C ARG A 294 -18.97 -14.86 -20.63
N ARG A 295 -18.73 -14.44 -19.39
CA ARG A 295 -19.77 -14.48 -18.32
C ARG A 295 -20.51 -13.16 -18.02
N LEU A 296 -20.41 -12.12 -18.86
CA LEU A 296 -21.16 -10.85 -18.68
C LEU A 296 -22.16 -10.51 -19.81
N ARG A 297 -22.58 -11.50 -20.61
CA ARG A 297 -23.72 -11.34 -21.54
C ARG A 297 -24.73 -12.48 -21.39
N LYS A 298 -25.27 -12.67 -20.20
CA LYS A 298 -26.55 -13.38 -20.02
C LYS A 298 -27.19 -12.91 -18.73
N TYR A 299 -27.91 -11.80 -18.77
CA TYR A 299 -29.22 -11.60 -18.14
C TYR A 299 -29.89 -10.44 -18.89
N VAL A 300 -30.71 -10.83 -19.88
CA VAL A 300 -31.98 -10.15 -20.17
C VAL A 300 -32.93 -10.57 -19.05
#